data_AF-R7HF77-F1
#
_entry.id   AF-R7HF77-F1
#
_cell.length_a   1.000
_cell.length_b   1.000
_cell.length_c   1.000
_cell.angle_alpha   90.00
_cell.angle_beta   90.00
_cell.angle_gamma   90.00
#
_symmetry.space_group_name_H-M   'P 1'
#
loop_
_entity.id
_entity.type
_entity.pdbx_description
1 polymer ?
#
loop_
_entity_poly.entity_id
_entity_poly.type
_entity_poly.pdbx_seq_one_letter_code
_entity_poly.pdbx_strand_id
1 'polypeptide(L)'
;MKESIGGIQLFLIVVILVLAFAGIMSLTINQSNAFAIKDQLVSILESAGGFDTSAECVSGSCNTSLKDQETLQKIIDSLDSNSYRQTGSCEMIEENLNKHTNKAVVVGYTRTGEKTITGKKDSFCIAKIPAQKTNSEDTLKGYYYQIYVFYQLDIPIVNSLFNFRAIGETKLLYR
;
A
#
# COMPACT_ATOMS: atom_id res chain seq x y z
N MET A 1 -1.15 -44.80 -36.91
CA MET A 1 -1.52 -43.89 -35.80
C MET A 1 -0.35 -42.99 -35.34
N LYS A 2 0.59 -42.63 -36.24
CA LYS A 2 1.78 -41.82 -35.89
C LYS A 2 1.61 -40.32 -36.23
N GLU A 3 0.64 -39.98 -37.07
CA GLU A 3 0.33 -38.60 -37.46
C GLU A 3 -0.50 -37.82 -36.43
N SER A 4 -1.19 -38.52 -35.51
CA SER A 4 -1.97 -37.88 -34.44
C SER A 4 -1.09 -37.29 -33.33
N ILE A 5 0.20 -37.65 -33.27
CA ILE A 5 1.14 -37.16 -32.23
C ILE A 5 1.58 -35.71 -32.51
N GLY A 6 1.63 -35.28 -33.77
CA GLY A 6 1.99 -33.89 -34.12
C GLY A 6 0.91 -32.87 -33.74
N GLY A 7 -0.37 -33.24 -33.87
CA GLY A 7 -1.50 -32.37 -33.54
C GLY A 7 -1.63 -32.06 -32.04
N ILE A 8 -1.33 -33.04 -31.18
CA ILE A 8 -1.38 -32.88 -29.71
C ILE A 8 -0.29 -31.90 -29.25
N GLN A 9 0.90 -31.95 -29.84
CA GLN A 9 2.00 -31.06 -29.49
C GLN A 9 1.71 -29.60 -29.87
N LEU A 10 1.09 -29.36 -31.03
CA LEU A 10 0.62 -28.03 -31.41
C LEU A 10 -0.50 -27.53 -30.49
N PHE A 11 -1.45 -28.39 -30.15
CA PHE A 11 -2.53 -28.04 -29.22
C PHE A 11 -1.99 -27.66 -27.83
N LEU A 12 -1.03 -28.42 -27.30
CA LEU A 12 -0.41 -28.14 -26.00
C LEU A 12 0.31 -26.78 -25.98
N ILE A 13 1.03 -26.44 -27.04
CA ILE A 13 1.72 -25.13 -27.16
C ILE A 13 0.70 -23.98 -27.14
N VAL A 14 -0.43 -24.12 -27.86
CA VAL A 14 -1.49 -23.10 -27.87
C VAL A 14 -2.11 -22.93 -26.48
N VAL A 15 -2.40 -24.03 -25.78
CA VAL A 15 -2.94 -23.98 -24.41
C VAL A 15 -2.00 -23.26 -23.45
N ILE A 16 -0.70 -23.53 -23.53
CA ILE A 16 0.32 -22.84 -22.71
C ILE A 16 0.35 -21.34 -23.03
N LEU A 17 0.30 -20.95 -24.31
CA LEU A 17 0.28 -19.55 -24.70
C LEU A 17 -0.96 -18.82 -24.17
N VAL A 18 -2.14 -19.43 -24.27
CA VAL A 18 -3.38 -18.84 -23.73
C VAL A 18 -3.29 -18.67 -22.20
N LEU A 19 -2.76 -19.66 -21.49
CA LEU A 19 -2.52 -19.56 -20.04
C LEU A 19 -1.51 -18.46 -19.69
N ALA A 20 -0.44 -18.31 -20.47
CA ALA A 20 0.53 -17.25 -20.27
C ALA A 20 -0.09 -15.85 -20.49
N PHE A 21 -0.88 -15.67 -21.56
CA PHE A 21 -1.60 -14.41 -21.80
C PHE A 21 -2.61 -14.09 -20.71
N ALA A 22 -3.40 -15.08 -20.28
CA ALA A 22 -4.35 -14.90 -19.18
C ALA A 22 -3.65 -14.53 -17.87
N GLY A 23 -2.52 -15.17 -17.56
CA GLY A 23 -1.68 -14.85 -16.41
C GLY A 23 -1.16 -13.41 -16.44
N ILE A 24 -0.54 -13.00 -17.55
CA ILE A 24 -0.02 -11.63 -17.73
C ILE A 24 -1.15 -10.59 -17.64
N MET A 25 -2.31 -10.83 -18.24
CA MET A 25 -3.45 -9.93 -18.16
C MET A 25 -3.96 -9.80 -16.73
N SER A 26 -4.08 -10.90 -15.98
CA SER A 26 -4.51 -10.88 -14.59
C SER A 26 -3.55 -10.08 -13.69
N LEU A 27 -2.24 -10.25 -13.90
CA LEU A 27 -1.19 -9.47 -13.22
C LEU A 27 -1.31 -7.98 -13.52
N THR A 28 -1.51 -7.64 -14.79
CA THR A 28 -1.59 -6.24 -15.25
C THR A 28 -2.82 -5.53 -14.68
N ILE A 29 -3.99 -6.18 -14.69
CA ILE A 29 -5.23 -5.62 -14.12
C ILE A 29 -5.07 -5.39 -12.61
N ASN A 30 -4.50 -6.36 -11.89
CA ASN A 30 -4.33 -6.23 -10.44
C ASN A 30 -3.35 -5.09 -10.09
N GLN A 31 -2.25 -4.96 -10.82
CA GLN A 31 -1.34 -3.82 -10.65
C GLN A 31 -2.02 -2.49 -10.98
N SER A 32 -2.81 -2.40 -12.05
CA SER A 32 -3.49 -1.16 -12.41
C SER A 32 -4.46 -0.68 -11.33
N ASN A 33 -5.21 -1.60 -10.72
CA ASN A 33 -6.09 -1.26 -9.59
C ASN A 33 -5.28 -0.80 -8.37
N ALA A 34 -4.13 -1.45 -8.13
CA ALA A 34 -3.27 -1.10 -7.02
C ALA A 34 -2.70 0.32 -7.12
N PHE A 35 -2.33 0.74 -8.34
CA PHE A 35 -1.87 2.11 -8.60
C PHE A 35 -3.01 3.13 -8.48
N ALA A 36 -4.21 2.83 -8.96
CA ALA A 36 -5.35 3.74 -8.86
C ALA A 36 -5.72 4.07 -7.41
N ILE A 37 -5.81 3.05 -6.55
CA ILE A 37 -6.11 3.23 -5.12
C ILE A 37 -4.97 4.03 -4.46
N LYS A 38 -3.71 3.68 -4.74
CA LYS A 38 -2.55 4.38 -4.22
C LYS A 38 -2.59 5.88 -4.52
N ASP A 39 -2.92 6.25 -5.76
CA ASP A 39 -2.96 7.66 -6.17
C ASP A 39 -4.14 8.42 -5.53
N GLN A 40 -5.30 7.77 -5.35
CA GLN A 40 -6.42 8.33 -4.60
C GLN A 40 -6.04 8.60 -3.13
N LEU A 41 -5.36 7.66 -2.49
CA LEU A 41 -4.93 7.82 -1.09
C LEU A 41 -3.89 8.93 -0.94
N VAL A 42 -2.93 9.03 -1.87
CA VAL A 42 -1.96 10.13 -1.90
C VAL A 42 -2.68 11.47 -2.05
N SER A 43 -3.66 11.56 -2.95
CA SER A 43 -4.44 12.80 -3.15
C SER A 43 -5.23 13.20 -1.91
N ILE A 44 -5.86 12.26 -1.21
CA ILE A 44 -6.58 12.53 0.04
C ILE A 44 -5.60 13.05 1.09
N LEU A 45 -4.42 12.43 1.23
CA LEU A 45 -3.42 12.84 2.20
C LEU A 45 -2.79 14.20 1.88
N GLU A 46 -2.58 14.50 0.61
CA GLU A 46 -2.13 15.83 0.16
C GLU A 46 -3.19 16.90 0.43
N SER A 47 -4.47 16.60 0.17
CA SER A 47 -5.58 17.53 0.44
C SER A 47 -5.76 17.84 1.93
N ALA A 48 -5.35 16.92 2.81
CA ALA A 48 -5.36 17.07 4.25
C ALA A 48 -4.26 18.00 4.78
N GLY A 49 -3.18 18.21 4.02
CA GLY A 49 -1.98 18.89 4.49
C GLY A 49 -1.09 18.02 5.39
N GLY A 50 -1.24 16.69 5.31
CA GLY A 50 -0.51 15.71 6.12
C GLY A 50 -1.36 15.11 7.24
N PHE A 51 -0.73 14.23 8.02
CA PHE A 51 -1.39 13.46 9.08
C PHE A 51 -0.54 13.50 10.35
N ASP A 52 -1.15 13.82 11.49
CA ASP A 52 -0.42 13.83 12.77
C ASP A 52 -0.21 12.39 13.27
N THR A 53 0.93 11.80 12.88
CA THR A 53 1.36 10.44 13.29
C THR A 53 1.73 10.33 14.77
N SER A 54 1.75 11.45 15.51
CA SER A 54 2.09 11.52 16.94
C SER A 54 0.92 11.26 17.88
N ALA A 55 -0.27 10.93 17.38
CA ALA A 55 -1.38 10.57 18.23
C ALA A 55 -1.06 9.28 19.01
N GLU A 56 -0.93 9.40 20.33
CA GLU A 56 -0.90 8.27 21.25
C GLU A 56 -2.27 7.60 21.23
N CYS A 57 -2.26 6.28 21.05
CA CYS A 57 -3.48 5.50 20.98
C CYS A 57 -3.45 4.44 22.07
N VAL A 58 -4.46 4.44 22.91
CA VAL A 58 -4.65 3.46 23.97
C VAL A 58 -5.78 2.55 23.52
N SER A 59 -5.48 1.26 23.35
CA SER A 59 -6.47 0.22 23.03
C SER A 59 -7.33 0.50 21.79
N GLY A 60 -6.71 0.88 20.66
CA GLY A 60 -7.40 1.07 19.37
C GLY A 60 -8.13 2.41 19.21
N SER A 61 -8.29 3.18 20.30
CA SER A 61 -8.83 4.54 20.26
C SER A 61 -7.68 5.56 20.24
N CYS A 62 -7.63 6.35 19.19
CA CYS A 62 -6.67 7.42 19.03
C CYS A 62 -7.33 8.78 19.28
N ASN A 63 -6.68 9.64 20.07
CA ASN A 63 -7.04 11.04 20.16
C ASN A 63 -6.43 11.79 18.95
N THR A 64 -6.93 11.51 17.74
CA THR A 64 -6.52 12.20 16.52
C THR A 64 -7.30 13.51 16.36
N SER A 65 -6.73 14.47 15.61
CA SER A 65 -7.45 15.72 15.30
C SER A 65 -8.71 15.43 14.48
N LEU A 66 -9.75 16.24 14.61
CA LEU A 66 -11.01 16.05 13.87
C LEU A 66 -10.79 15.98 12.34
N LYS A 67 -9.77 16.69 11.83
CA LYS A 67 -9.32 16.63 10.43
C LYS A 67 -8.68 15.30 10.06
N ASP A 68 -7.92 14.71 10.97
CA ASP A 68 -7.29 13.40 10.78
C ASP A 68 -8.35 12.29 10.77
N GLN A 69 -9.41 12.42 11.57
CA GLN A 69 -10.54 11.48 11.56
C GLN A 69 -11.32 11.55 10.23
N GLU A 70 -11.58 12.74 9.69
CA GLU A 70 -12.26 12.89 8.39
C GLU A 70 -11.43 12.31 7.23
N THR A 71 -10.11 12.50 7.28
CA THR A 71 -9.19 12.00 6.24
C THR A 71 -9.03 10.48 6.32
N LEU A 72 -8.97 9.90 7.52
CA LEU A 72 -9.05 8.45 7.71
C LEU A 72 -10.37 7.89 7.17
N GLN A 73 -11.50 8.54 7.42
CA GLN A 73 -12.79 8.09 6.89
C GLN A 73 -12.80 8.08 5.36
N LYS A 74 -12.28 9.13 4.71
CA LYS A 74 -12.15 9.18 3.24
C LYS A 74 -11.25 8.08 2.68
N ILE A 75 -10.17 7.73 3.41
CA ILE A 75 -9.28 6.62 3.06
C ILE A 75 -10.03 5.30 3.16
N ILE A 76 -10.78 5.08 4.24
CA ILE A 76 -11.58 3.86 4.47
C ILE A 76 -12.65 3.72 3.39
N ASP A 77 -13.41 4.78 3.11
CA ASP A 77 -14.45 4.79 2.08
C ASP A 77 -13.86 4.43 0.70
N SER A 78 -12.67 4.94 0.39
CA SER A 78 -11.95 4.61 -0.85
C SER A 78 -11.45 3.17 -0.89
N LEU A 79 -11.06 2.59 0.26
CA LEU A 79 -10.66 1.17 0.34
C LEU A 79 -11.88 0.25 0.19
N ASP A 80 -13.00 0.60 0.82
CA ASP A 80 -14.24 -0.18 0.75
C ASP A 80 -14.89 -0.11 -0.65
N SER A 81 -14.88 1.06 -1.31
CA SER A 81 -15.40 1.19 -2.69
C SER A 81 -14.64 0.30 -3.68
N ASN A 82 -13.36 0.03 -3.41
CA ASN A 82 -12.49 -0.80 -4.24
C ASN A 82 -12.42 -2.26 -3.75
N SER A 83 -13.25 -2.67 -2.79
CA SER A 83 -13.27 -4.04 -2.22
C SER A 83 -11.90 -4.54 -1.76
N TYR A 84 -11.06 -3.62 -1.27
CA TYR A 84 -9.71 -3.92 -0.87
C TYR A 84 -9.68 -4.61 0.51
N ARG A 85 -9.08 -5.81 0.59
CA ARG A 85 -9.15 -6.69 1.78
C ARG A 85 -7.80 -7.20 2.27
N GLN A 86 -6.73 -6.74 1.66
CA GLN A 86 -5.41 -7.27 1.92
C GLN A 86 -4.82 -6.66 3.18
N THR A 87 -4.02 -7.46 3.89
CA THR A 87 -3.37 -7.04 5.12
C THR A 87 -1.90 -7.36 5.11
N GLY A 88 -1.10 -6.51 5.74
CA GLY A 88 0.33 -6.72 5.93
C GLY A 88 0.80 -6.29 7.31
N SER A 89 2.11 -6.08 7.42
CA SER A 89 2.79 -5.64 8.65
C SER A 89 3.50 -4.32 8.40
N CYS A 90 3.11 -3.30 9.16
CA CYS A 90 3.74 -1.97 9.14
C CYS A 90 5.06 -1.92 9.92
N GLU A 91 5.26 -2.80 10.92
CA GLU A 91 6.50 -2.90 11.72
C GLU A 91 7.71 -3.19 10.82
N MET A 92 7.55 -4.12 9.88
CA MET A 92 8.59 -4.45 8.91
C MET A 92 8.98 -3.25 8.03
N ILE A 93 8.04 -2.33 7.78
CA ILE A 93 8.30 -1.14 6.96
C ILE A 93 9.08 -0.12 7.78
N GLU A 94 8.67 0.09 9.04
CA GLU A 94 9.34 0.99 9.97
C GLU A 94 10.82 0.64 10.16
N GLU A 95 11.13 -0.65 10.39
CA GLU A 95 12.51 -1.11 10.53
C GLU A 95 13.35 -0.84 9.28
N ASN A 96 12.78 -1.02 8.09
CA ASN A 96 13.51 -0.78 6.83
C ASN A 96 13.75 0.71 6.57
N LEU A 97 12.80 1.58 6.93
CA LEU A 97 12.93 3.02 6.77
C LEU A 97 13.90 3.63 7.78
N ASN A 98 13.88 3.14 9.02
CA ASN A 98 14.75 3.64 10.07
C ASN A 98 16.23 3.32 9.81
N LYS A 99 16.55 2.26 9.04
CA LYS A 99 17.91 2.03 8.53
C LYS A 99 18.44 3.16 7.64
N HIS A 100 17.57 3.91 6.97
CA HIS A 100 17.96 4.94 5.99
C HIS A 100 17.74 6.36 6.50
N THR A 101 16.73 6.59 7.35
CA THR A 101 16.28 7.96 7.71
C THR A 101 16.29 8.24 9.22
N ASN A 102 16.63 7.23 10.04
CA ASN A 102 16.84 7.27 11.51
C ASN A 102 15.72 7.93 12.37
N LYS A 103 14.62 8.39 11.77
CA LYS A 103 13.51 9.14 12.40
C LYS A 103 12.18 8.97 11.64
N ALA A 104 12.01 7.89 10.88
CA ALA A 104 10.73 7.63 10.22
C ALA A 104 9.73 7.09 11.27
N VAL A 105 8.53 7.66 11.31
CA VAL A 105 7.44 7.18 12.17
C VAL A 105 6.42 6.53 11.27
N VAL A 106 6.16 5.24 11.47
CA VAL A 106 5.17 4.48 10.69
C VAL A 106 3.99 4.11 11.57
N VAL A 107 2.78 4.29 11.04
CA VAL A 107 1.54 3.93 11.72
C VAL A 107 0.70 3.04 10.82
N GLY A 108 0.25 1.90 11.36
CA GLY A 108 -0.67 0.99 10.69
C GLY A 108 -2.12 1.22 11.10
N TYR A 109 -3.04 1.06 10.15
CA TYR A 109 -4.48 1.18 10.36
C TYR A 109 -5.20 -0.06 9.83
N THR A 110 -6.27 -0.43 10.52
CA THR A 110 -7.23 -1.43 10.07
C THR A 110 -8.22 -0.81 9.09
N ARG A 111 -9.00 -1.66 8.40
CA ARG A 111 -10.10 -1.22 7.53
C ARG A 111 -11.21 -0.46 8.26
N THR A 112 -11.27 -0.52 9.59
CA THR A 112 -12.22 0.25 10.40
C THR A 112 -11.65 1.59 10.87
N GLY A 113 -10.41 1.92 10.50
CA GLY A 113 -9.74 3.16 10.91
C GLY A 113 -9.08 3.10 12.28
N GLU A 114 -9.13 1.95 12.95
CA GLU A 114 -8.44 1.75 14.22
C GLU A 114 -6.94 1.62 13.99
N LYS A 115 -6.13 2.31 14.79
CA LYS A 115 -4.67 2.15 14.74
C LYS A 115 -4.29 0.80 15.30
N THR A 116 -3.53 0.03 14.54
CA THR A 116 -2.97 -1.22 15.03
C THR A 116 -1.71 -0.91 15.84
N ILE A 117 -1.68 -1.39 17.09
CA ILE A 117 -0.58 -1.14 18.03
C ILE A 117 0.53 -2.19 17.88
N THR A 118 0.21 -3.35 17.29
CA THR A 118 1.14 -4.46 17.07
C THR A 118 0.73 -5.29 15.85
N GLY A 119 1.69 -5.51 14.97
CA GLY A 119 1.54 -6.05 13.63
C GLY A 119 0.93 -7.44 13.58
N LYS A 120 0.02 -7.60 12.62
CA LYS A 120 -0.22 -8.80 11.79
C LYS A 120 -1.39 -8.63 10.82
N LYS A 121 -2.19 -7.55 10.93
CA LYS A 121 -3.37 -7.33 10.07
C LYS A 121 -3.59 -5.86 9.70
N ASP A 122 -2.54 -5.14 9.32
CA ASP A 122 -2.67 -3.75 8.89
C ASP A 122 -3.22 -3.70 7.47
N SER A 123 -4.31 -2.97 7.24
CA SER A 123 -4.87 -2.79 5.89
C SER A 123 -4.05 -1.78 5.08
N PHE A 124 -3.56 -0.72 5.72
CA PHE A 124 -2.65 0.25 5.11
C PHE A 124 -1.72 0.84 6.17
N CYS A 125 -0.56 1.33 5.74
CA CYS A 125 0.40 2.02 6.61
C CYS A 125 0.64 3.44 6.10
N ILE A 126 0.81 4.38 7.03
CA ILE A 126 1.23 5.75 6.73
C ILE A 126 2.58 5.96 7.43
N ALA A 127 3.60 6.28 6.66
CA ALA A 127 4.93 6.64 7.14
C ALA A 127 5.14 8.15 7.01
N LYS A 128 5.60 8.80 8.08
CA LYS A 128 6.04 10.19 8.07
C LYS A 128 7.56 10.22 8.08
N ILE A 129 8.15 10.86 7.07
CA ILE A 129 9.60 10.91 6.89
C ILE A 129 10.07 12.37 6.90
N PRO A 130 11.05 12.73 7.74
CA PRO A 130 11.62 14.06 7.73
C PRO A 130 12.52 14.25 6.51
N ALA A 131 12.29 15.33 5.75
CA ALA A 131 13.19 15.75 4.69
C ALA A 131 14.33 16.57 5.32
N GLN A 132 15.43 15.93 5.70
CA GLN A 132 16.63 16.67 6.11
C GLN A 132 17.26 17.31 4.87
N LYS A 133 17.27 18.65 4.80
CA LYS A 133 18.23 19.36 3.97
C LYS A 133 19.55 19.42 4.72
N THR A 134 20.56 18.76 4.17
CA THR A 134 21.95 18.89 4.62
C THR A 134 22.40 20.33 4.32
N ASN A 135 22.79 21.03 5.38
CA ASN A 135 23.39 22.36 5.41
C ASN A 135 22.44 23.57 5.37
N SER A 136 22.77 24.48 6.29
CA SER A 136 22.34 25.87 6.42
C SER A 136 21.16 26.11 7.36
N GLU A 137 21.38 27.10 8.23
CA GLU A 137 20.64 27.48 9.44
C GLU A 137 19.20 27.99 9.22
N ASP A 138 18.57 27.63 8.09
CA ASP A 138 17.16 27.93 7.79
C ASP A 138 16.28 26.72 8.10
N THR A 139 15.57 26.84 9.22
CA THR A 139 14.84 25.79 9.94
C THR A 139 13.51 25.37 9.29
N LEU A 140 13.44 25.26 7.96
CA LEU A 140 12.27 24.70 7.29
C LEU A 140 12.30 23.18 7.38
N LYS A 141 11.71 22.65 8.46
CA LYS A 141 11.51 21.20 8.67
C LYS A 141 10.41 20.70 7.73
N GLY A 142 10.79 20.31 6.53
CA GLY A 142 9.90 19.61 5.59
C GLY A 142 9.64 18.17 6.01
N TYR A 143 8.42 17.71 5.83
CA TYR A 143 8.04 16.29 5.96
C TYR A 143 7.37 15.83 4.67
N TYR A 144 7.59 14.58 4.30
CA TYR A 144 6.78 13.92 3.29
C TYR A 144 6.18 12.65 3.87
N TYR A 145 5.05 12.24 3.33
CA TYR A 145 4.36 11.04 3.76
C TYR A 145 4.43 9.97 2.69
N GLN A 146 4.59 8.72 3.12
CA GLN A 146 4.47 7.56 2.25
C GLN A 146 3.30 6.70 2.72
N ILE A 147 2.41 6.33 1.81
CA ILE A 147 1.30 5.42 2.06
C ILE A 147 1.64 4.06 1.46
N TYR A 148 1.54 3.01 2.27
CA TYR A 148 1.75 1.63 1.88
C TYR A 148 0.44 0.88 1.85
N VAL A 149 0.16 0.27 0.71
CA VAL A 149 -1.01 -0.55 0.49
C VAL A 149 -0.55 -1.93 0.03
N PHE A 150 -1.03 -2.99 0.68
CA PHE A 150 -0.67 -4.39 0.44
C PHE A 150 -1.52 -5.03 -0.66
N TYR A 151 -0.96 -5.71 -1.66
CA TYR A 151 -1.77 -6.39 -2.66
C TYR A 151 -1.37 -7.85 -2.73
N GLN A 152 -2.38 -8.71 -2.82
CA GLN A 152 -2.22 -10.13 -3.09
C GLN A 152 -2.98 -10.42 -4.37
N LEU A 153 -2.32 -11.11 -5.29
CA LEU A 153 -2.97 -11.69 -6.45
C LEU A 153 -3.49 -13.08 -6.09
N ASP A 154 -4.81 -13.23 -6.05
CA ASP A 154 -5.45 -14.54 -5.92
C ASP A 154 -5.79 -15.10 -7.30
N ILE A 155 -5.03 -16.11 -7.73
CA ILE A 155 -5.36 -16.91 -8.91
C ILE A 155 -6.16 -18.13 -8.41
N PRO A 156 -7.38 -18.39 -8.89
CA PRO A 156 -8.26 -19.44 -8.36
C PRO A 156 -7.68 -20.88 -8.47
N ILE A 157 -6.62 -21.07 -9.24
CA ILE A 157 -5.94 -22.37 -9.42
C ILE A 157 -4.68 -22.46 -8.55
N VAL A 158 -4.10 -21.33 -8.14
CA VAL A 158 -2.85 -21.30 -7.37
C VAL A 158 -3.00 -20.26 -6.25
N ASN A 159 -3.24 -20.74 -5.03
CA ASN A 159 -3.36 -19.87 -3.87
C ASN A 159 -2.10 -18.98 -3.69
N SER A 160 -2.33 -17.68 -3.55
CA SER A 160 -1.43 -16.68 -2.97
C SER A 160 0.03 -16.65 -3.47
N LEU A 161 0.26 -16.72 -4.79
CA LEU A 161 1.63 -16.75 -5.33
C LEU A 161 2.37 -15.40 -5.26
N PHE A 162 1.66 -14.27 -5.35
CA PHE A 162 2.28 -12.96 -5.49
C PHE A 162 1.70 -11.92 -4.53
N ASN A 163 2.49 -11.58 -3.51
CA ASN A 163 2.27 -10.43 -2.64
C ASN A 163 3.18 -9.30 -3.10
N PHE A 164 2.59 -8.15 -3.45
CA PHE A 164 3.33 -6.94 -3.76
C PHE A 164 2.79 -5.76 -2.95
N ARG A 165 3.58 -4.70 -2.82
CA ARG A 165 3.21 -3.50 -2.07
C ARG A 165 3.21 -2.31 -3.02
N ALA A 166 2.14 -1.54 -3.01
CA ALA A 166 2.10 -0.26 -3.70
C ALA A 166 2.51 0.85 -2.73
N ILE A 167 3.43 1.72 -3.17
CA ILE A 167 3.99 2.81 -2.36
C ILE A 167 3.64 4.13 -3.04
N GLY A 168 2.82 4.93 -2.37
CA GLY A 168 2.48 6.30 -2.79
C GLY A 168 3.26 7.30 -1.94
N GLU A 169 3.85 8.32 -2.56
CA GLU A 169 4.59 9.37 -1.86
C GLU A 169 3.87 10.70 -2.09
N THR A 170 3.68 11.48 -1.03
CA THR A 170 3.18 12.85 -1.13
C THR A 170 4.30 13.81 -1.51
N LYS A 171 3.93 14.98 -2.06
CA LYS A 171 4.85 16.12 -2.14
C LYS A 171 5.39 16.50 -0.75
N LEU A 172 6.54 17.17 -0.76
CA LEU A 172 7.14 17.78 0.42
C LEU A 172 6.17 18.80 1.02
N LEU A 173 5.73 18.56 2.24
CA LEU A 173 4.89 19.44 3.03
C LEU A 173 5.79 20.20 4.02
N TYR A 174 5.60 21.51 4.09
CA TYR A 174 6.29 22.38 5.05
C TYR A 174 5.29 22.75 6.14
N ARG A 175 5.73 22.67 7.41
CA ARG A 175 4.95 23.11 8.57
C ARG A 175 5.63 24.31 9.22
#